data_AF-E3NKV7-F1
#
_entry.id   AF-E3NKV7-F1
#
_cell.length_a   1.000
_cell.length_b   1.000
_cell.length_c   1.000
_cell.angle_alpha   90.00
_cell.angle_beta   90.00
_cell.angle_gamma   90.00
#
_symmetry.space_group_name_H-M   'P 1'
#
loop_
_entity.id
_entity.type
_entity.pdbx_description
1 polymer ?
#
loop_
_entity_poly.entity_id
_entity_poly.type
_entity_poly.pdbx_seq_one_letter_code
_entity_poly.pdbx_strand_id
1 'polypeptide(L)'
;MSETPSISIYESLFVQSDETDAILVVEGTKMHVNKTLLSFHSDYFNTLFNGEFKEKSMQEIPIEDVNFEDFAATLSLLYPSPIKPTDENVERLLEIADRFLIPSVKYSLELFVKTCFMDEIDKIRNADKFKFKDSPIDICALILYDSYLWKTTEKSYENYEKLCEAMGKPAFSFNDYKYWFKKYSKQRGRDDLPIPDIRGCILLDFINGKPAGKSMDDLCKAFKHHKINREDHDYWYKRFRNGHLFNPITFSDLPEDVITEIVERCDIKSYLQLRKVSSGLRSIVDHSKPPLTFIAVRFGENHVTFDLNCEVTVCYTDINGVNPSSYFGEHFYKFVDDDYAKVAFNYLEVVLKNPKLQLNNFRVGISNDTHNKSNQMFRDLLSSLSHKIHVEHIFFDDQKDEDIIAVLKCVKPGTLERLIVFGCKGGELSTIHELVEMEQWKQAKIFSSDQLLHTSIEHFFHFNEFHINIVSLSTEDVMNLSHAVSNSPDFKICQVNVKRYDQEAVMNALRLDQYNCSELYPNLVFYLSPNCIEIYLNVTDV
;
A
#
# COMPACT_ATOMS: atom_id res chain seq x y z
N MET A 1 13.73 39.41 -49.98
CA MET A 1 12.85 38.41 -49.34
C MET A 1 13.76 37.54 -48.50
N SER A 2 13.78 37.76 -47.18
CA SER A 2 14.48 36.88 -46.25
C SER A 2 13.56 35.68 -46.01
N GLU A 3 13.90 34.53 -46.59
CA GLU A 3 13.25 33.27 -46.23
C GLU A 3 13.46 33.06 -44.72
N THR A 4 12.35 33.06 -43.99
CA THR A 4 12.32 32.58 -42.61
C THR A 4 12.68 31.09 -42.68
N PRO A 5 13.64 30.57 -41.88
CA PRO A 5 13.99 29.16 -41.94
C PRO A 5 12.74 28.35 -41.63
N SER A 6 12.34 27.46 -42.54
CA SER A 6 11.26 26.51 -42.26
C SER A 6 11.71 25.63 -41.09
N ILE A 7 11.05 25.75 -39.94
CA ILE A 7 11.30 24.96 -38.75
C ILE A 7 11.22 23.48 -39.14
N SER A 8 12.26 22.70 -38.79
CA SER A 8 12.32 21.28 -39.11
C SER A 8 11.17 20.52 -38.44
N ILE A 9 10.77 19.37 -39.01
CA ILE A 9 9.73 18.53 -38.39
C ILE A 9 10.13 18.10 -36.96
N TYR A 10 11.44 17.94 -36.72
CA TYR A 10 12.02 17.61 -35.42
C TYR A 10 11.83 18.74 -34.40
N GLU A 11 12.11 19.99 -34.77
CA GLU A 11 11.94 21.15 -33.88
C GLU A 11 10.47 21.48 -33.61
N SER A 12 9.61 21.36 -34.62
CA SER A 12 8.19 21.74 -34.49
C SER A 12 7.41 20.86 -33.49
N LEU A 13 7.88 19.64 -33.21
CA LEU A 13 7.28 18.73 -32.23
C LEU A 13 7.64 19.06 -30.78
N PHE A 14 8.72 19.80 -30.53
CA PHE A 14 9.22 20.11 -29.18
C PHE A 14 9.24 21.62 -28.92
N VAL A 15 8.30 22.35 -29.50
CA VAL A 15 8.07 23.78 -29.20
C VAL A 15 7.42 23.95 -27.84
N GLN A 16 7.63 25.11 -27.21
CA GLN A 16 7.01 25.43 -25.93
C GLN A 16 5.47 25.41 -26.05
N SER A 17 4.82 24.72 -25.12
CA SER A 17 3.37 24.72 -24.94
C SER A 17 3.00 24.76 -23.45
N ASP A 18 1.72 24.96 -23.16
CA ASP A 18 1.18 24.92 -21.79
C ASP A 18 1.36 23.54 -21.11
N GLU A 19 1.65 22.50 -21.89
CA GLU A 19 1.87 21.14 -21.41
C GLU A 19 3.35 20.82 -21.18
N THR A 20 4.28 21.73 -21.49
CA THR A 20 5.72 21.53 -21.33
C THR A 20 6.27 22.25 -20.09
N ASP A 21 7.06 21.55 -19.28
CA ASP A 21 7.56 22.00 -17.97
C ASP A 21 9.06 21.69 -17.76
N ALA A 22 9.76 21.22 -18.80
CA ALA A 22 11.21 21.06 -18.86
C ALA A 22 11.76 21.44 -20.24
N ILE A 23 13.05 21.81 -20.27
CA ILE A 23 13.81 22.04 -21.50
C ILE A 23 15.02 21.10 -21.51
N LEU A 24 15.10 20.22 -22.50
CA LEU A 24 16.29 19.44 -22.81
C LEU A 24 17.09 20.16 -23.90
N VAL A 25 18.41 20.22 -23.75
CA VAL A 25 19.30 20.83 -24.75
C VAL A 25 20.17 19.76 -25.38
N VAL A 26 19.96 19.51 -26.66
CA VAL A 26 20.68 18.48 -27.44
C VAL A 26 21.36 19.18 -28.62
N GLU A 27 22.69 19.04 -28.74
CA GLU A 27 23.49 19.71 -29.79
C GLU A 27 23.23 21.23 -29.91
N GLY A 28 22.87 21.88 -28.78
CA GLY A 28 22.54 23.32 -28.73
C GLY A 28 21.10 23.66 -29.10
N THR A 29 20.29 22.68 -29.54
CA THR A 29 18.87 22.85 -29.85
C THR A 29 18.01 22.58 -28.61
N LYS A 30 17.04 23.47 -28.35
CA LYS A 30 16.13 23.37 -27.20
C LYS A 30 14.91 22.52 -27.56
N MET A 31 14.60 21.56 -26.70
CA MET A 31 13.44 20.69 -26.79
C MET A 31 12.57 20.90 -25.54
N HIS A 32 11.38 21.46 -25.72
CA HIS A 32 10.40 21.60 -24.64
C HIS A 32 9.66 20.27 -24.45
N VAL A 33 9.69 19.73 -23.24
CA VAL A 33 9.17 18.40 -22.90
C VAL A 33 8.31 18.43 -21.65
N ASN A 34 7.54 17.36 -21.44
CA ASN A 34 6.73 17.16 -20.23
C ASN A 34 7.45 16.17 -19.28
N LYS A 35 7.85 16.64 -18.10
CA LYS A 35 8.55 15.88 -17.06
C LYS A 35 7.76 14.67 -16.62
N THR A 36 6.45 14.83 -16.41
CA THR A 36 5.59 13.75 -15.91
C THR A 36 5.51 12.61 -16.93
N LEU A 37 5.30 12.92 -18.21
CA LEU A 37 5.24 11.95 -19.30
C LEU A 37 6.57 11.19 -19.46
N LEU A 38 7.69 11.92 -19.52
CA LEU A 38 9.00 11.30 -19.65
C LEU A 38 9.38 10.47 -18.42
N SER A 39 9.08 10.95 -17.20
CA SER A 39 9.32 10.21 -15.96
C SER A 39 8.50 8.94 -15.89
N PHE A 40 7.25 8.96 -16.39
CA PHE A 40 6.39 7.79 -16.41
C PHE A 40 6.93 6.69 -17.35
N HIS A 41 7.53 7.08 -18.47
CA HIS A 41 8.02 6.15 -19.49
C HIS A 41 9.50 5.80 -19.37
N SER A 42 10.26 6.44 -18.48
CA SER A 42 11.70 6.25 -18.35
C SER A 42 12.21 6.47 -16.93
N ASP A 43 12.83 5.42 -16.37
CA ASP A 43 13.49 5.48 -15.07
C ASP A 43 14.68 6.48 -15.08
N TYR A 44 15.35 6.63 -16.22
CA TYR A 44 16.39 7.63 -16.40
C TYR A 44 15.83 9.04 -16.24
N PHE A 45 14.77 9.39 -16.98
CA PHE A 45 14.18 10.73 -16.90
C PHE A 45 13.48 10.98 -15.55
N ASN A 46 12.88 9.96 -14.96
CA ASN A 46 12.35 10.05 -13.60
C ASN A 46 13.46 10.42 -12.60
N THR A 47 14.60 9.76 -12.69
CA THR A 47 15.77 10.05 -11.85
C THR A 47 16.34 11.43 -12.16
N LEU A 48 16.42 11.81 -13.44
CA LEU A 48 16.92 13.11 -13.88
C LEU A 48 16.08 14.28 -13.35
N PHE A 49 14.75 14.16 -13.36
CA PHE A 49 13.86 15.24 -12.95
C PHE A 49 13.52 15.24 -11.46
N ASN A 50 13.44 14.07 -10.82
CA ASN A 50 12.96 13.94 -9.43
C ASN A 50 14.07 13.58 -8.44
N GLY A 51 15.23 13.10 -8.90
CA GLY A 51 16.37 12.75 -8.06
C GLY A 51 17.07 13.97 -7.44
N GLU A 52 17.83 13.75 -6.37
CA GLU A 52 18.55 14.81 -5.64
C GLU A 52 19.88 15.20 -6.33
N PHE A 53 19.83 15.40 -7.65
CA PHE A 53 20.96 15.85 -8.47
C PHE A 53 20.79 17.32 -8.88
N LYS A 54 21.84 17.94 -9.43
CA LYS A 54 21.83 19.38 -9.77
C LYS A 54 20.79 19.70 -10.86
N GLU A 55 20.59 18.74 -11.75
CA GLU A 55 19.68 18.75 -12.90
C GLU A 55 18.21 18.99 -12.49
N LYS A 56 17.81 18.55 -11.29
CA LYS A 56 16.45 18.79 -10.73
C LYS A 56 16.12 20.28 -10.64
N SER A 57 17.12 21.12 -10.39
CA SER A 57 16.99 22.58 -10.27
C SER A 57 17.35 23.35 -11.55
N MET A 58 17.79 22.66 -12.61
CA MET A 58 18.19 23.30 -13.86
C MET A 58 16.97 23.65 -14.71
N GLN A 59 16.98 24.87 -15.25
CA GLN A 59 15.96 25.32 -16.19
C GLN A 59 16.14 24.69 -17.58
N GLU A 60 17.39 24.47 -17.99
CA GLU A 60 17.78 23.84 -19.24
C GLU A 60 18.76 22.71 -18.94
N ILE A 61 18.40 21.48 -19.31
CA ILE A 61 19.16 20.28 -18.97
C ILE A 61 19.90 19.78 -20.21
N PRO A 62 21.24 19.82 -20.23
CA PRO A 62 22.02 19.34 -21.37
C PRO A 62 21.94 17.81 -21.45
N ILE A 63 21.74 17.29 -22.66
CA ILE A 63 21.85 15.86 -22.98
C ILE A 63 22.99 15.70 -23.97
N GLU A 64 24.08 15.10 -23.49
CA GLU A 64 25.33 14.96 -24.24
C GLU A 64 25.41 13.61 -24.97
N ASP A 65 26.27 13.56 -26.00
CA ASP A 65 26.58 12.38 -26.81
C ASP A 65 25.38 11.74 -27.52
N VAL A 66 24.44 12.55 -28.01
CA VAL A 66 23.33 12.09 -28.87
C VAL A 66 23.11 13.05 -30.03
N ASN A 67 22.74 12.52 -31.19
CA ASN A 67 22.33 13.34 -32.32
C ASN A 67 20.91 13.89 -32.10
N PHE A 68 20.69 15.17 -32.38
CA PHE A 68 19.41 15.83 -32.17
C PHE A 68 18.24 15.15 -32.91
N GLU A 69 18.41 14.81 -34.19
CA GLU A 69 17.31 14.25 -34.99
C GLU A 69 16.92 12.84 -34.52
N ASP A 70 17.90 11.98 -34.27
CA ASP A 70 17.65 10.63 -33.76
C ASP A 70 17.03 10.67 -32.35
N PHE A 71 17.47 11.61 -31.49
CA PHE A 71 16.90 11.78 -30.15
C PHE A 71 15.47 12.32 -30.20
N ALA A 72 15.20 13.33 -31.04
CA ALA A 72 13.87 13.87 -31.28
C ALA A 72 12.93 12.81 -31.86
N ALA A 73 13.37 12.03 -32.85
CA ALA A 73 12.59 10.91 -33.39
C ALA A 73 12.27 9.87 -32.31
N THR A 74 13.23 9.52 -31.46
CA THR A 74 13.02 8.55 -30.36
C THR A 74 11.99 9.05 -29.36
N LEU A 75 12.12 10.30 -28.88
CA LEU A 75 11.15 10.87 -27.93
C LEU A 75 9.78 11.09 -28.55
N SER A 76 9.70 11.40 -29.85
CA SER A 76 8.44 11.61 -30.54
C SER A 76 7.50 10.41 -30.47
N LEU A 77 8.05 9.19 -30.30
CA LEU A 77 7.29 7.94 -30.16
C LEU A 77 6.46 7.86 -28.87
N LEU A 78 6.63 8.80 -27.94
CA LEU A 78 5.79 8.96 -26.74
C LEU A 78 4.57 9.87 -26.98
N TYR A 79 4.51 10.55 -28.14
CA TYR A 79 3.48 11.54 -28.46
C TYR A 79 2.48 11.01 -29.51
N PRO A 80 1.28 11.62 -29.63
CA PRO A 80 0.22 11.13 -30.53
C PRO A 80 0.58 11.07 -32.03
N SER A 81 1.48 11.95 -32.48
CA SER A 81 1.89 12.07 -33.90
C SER A 81 3.41 11.92 -34.03
N PRO A 82 3.94 10.68 -33.88
CA PRO A 82 5.37 10.46 -33.85
C PRO A 82 6.02 10.61 -35.22
N ILE A 83 7.30 10.94 -35.24
CA ILE A 83 8.14 10.80 -36.42
C ILE A 83 8.30 9.30 -36.69
N LYS A 84 7.95 8.88 -37.91
CA LYS A 84 8.01 7.46 -38.27
C LYS A 84 9.46 6.97 -38.32
N PRO A 85 9.80 5.86 -37.64
CA PRO A 85 11.09 5.20 -37.82
C PRO A 85 11.32 4.77 -39.26
N THR A 86 12.59 4.69 -39.66
CA THR A 86 13.03 4.19 -40.96
C THR A 86 14.02 3.04 -40.78
N ASP A 87 14.20 2.25 -41.84
CA ASP A 87 15.15 1.13 -41.85
C ASP A 87 16.60 1.61 -41.58
N GLU A 88 16.92 2.86 -41.94
CA GLU A 88 18.24 3.46 -41.78
C GLU A 88 18.51 4.00 -40.37
N ASN A 89 17.48 4.40 -39.63
CA ASN A 89 17.64 5.02 -38.30
C ASN A 89 17.26 4.10 -37.13
N VAL A 90 16.47 3.06 -37.36
CA VAL A 90 15.90 2.23 -36.27
C VAL A 90 16.93 1.67 -35.30
N GLU A 91 18.13 1.27 -35.78
CA GLU A 91 19.18 0.78 -34.87
C GLU A 91 19.66 1.90 -33.93
N ARG A 92 19.84 3.14 -34.42
CA ARG A 92 20.22 4.29 -33.59
C ARG A 92 19.10 4.68 -32.63
N LEU A 93 17.85 4.62 -33.07
CA LEU A 93 16.69 4.87 -32.19
C LEU A 93 16.60 3.81 -31.07
N LEU A 94 16.91 2.54 -31.37
CA LEU A 94 16.98 1.47 -30.38
C LEU A 94 18.11 1.71 -29.37
N GLU A 95 19.28 2.19 -29.80
CA GLU A 95 20.39 2.56 -28.91
C GLU A 95 19.99 3.69 -27.95
N ILE A 96 19.28 4.70 -28.43
CA ILE A 96 18.76 5.79 -27.60
C ILE A 96 17.71 5.27 -26.63
N ALA A 97 16.71 4.51 -27.11
CA ALA A 97 15.67 3.96 -26.25
C ALA A 97 16.23 3.07 -25.13
N ASP A 98 17.27 2.28 -25.42
CA ASP A 98 17.96 1.44 -24.44
C ASP A 98 18.79 2.28 -23.46
N ARG A 99 19.60 3.23 -23.96
CA ARG A 99 20.45 4.12 -23.14
C ARG A 99 19.64 4.96 -22.16
N PHE A 100 18.52 5.52 -22.61
CA PHE A 100 17.66 6.37 -21.79
C PHE A 100 16.54 5.56 -21.10
N LEU A 101 16.64 4.23 -21.07
CA LEU A 101 15.71 3.34 -20.37
C LEU A 101 14.24 3.68 -20.68
N ILE A 102 13.83 3.65 -21.95
CA ILE A 102 12.47 3.98 -22.42
C ILE A 102 11.78 2.71 -22.97
N PRO A 103 11.23 1.82 -22.11
CA PRO A 103 10.75 0.49 -22.56
C PRO A 103 9.59 0.56 -23.55
N SER A 104 8.70 1.55 -23.44
CA SER A 104 7.58 1.73 -24.36
C SER A 104 8.04 2.02 -25.79
N VAL A 105 9.02 2.92 -25.94
CA VAL A 105 9.60 3.26 -27.24
C VAL A 105 10.39 2.09 -27.80
N LYS A 106 11.20 1.43 -26.96
CA LYS A 106 11.93 0.22 -27.36
C LYS A 106 10.97 -0.82 -27.94
N TYR A 107 9.87 -1.14 -27.26
CA TYR A 107 8.85 -2.07 -27.76
C TYR A 107 8.24 -1.65 -29.10
N SER A 108 7.93 -0.36 -29.29
CA SER A 108 7.43 0.15 -30.57
C SER A 108 8.44 -0.05 -31.71
N LEU A 109 9.72 0.18 -31.44
CA LEU A 109 10.81 -0.05 -32.40
C LEU A 109 11.01 -1.55 -32.68
N GLU A 110 10.85 -2.42 -31.68
CA GLU A 110 10.87 -3.89 -31.89
C GLU A 110 9.80 -4.33 -32.88
N LEU A 111 8.58 -3.78 -32.77
CA LEU A 111 7.49 -4.05 -33.70
C LEU A 111 7.82 -3.53 -35.10
N PHE A 112 8.39 -2.32 -35.20
CA PHE A 112 8.80 -1.76 -36.48
C PHE A 112 9.82 -2.66 -37.18
N VAL A 113 10.89 -3.09 -36.50
CA VAL A 113 11.93 -3.99 -37.04
C VAL A 113 11.34 -5.29 -37.59
N LYS A 114 10.29 -5.84 -36.97
CA LYS A 114 9.61 -7.05 -37.47
C LYS A 114 8.91 -6.82 -38.81
N THR A 115 8.40 -5.62 -39.03
CA THR A 115 7.53 -5.29 -40.18
C THR A 115 8.23 -4.56 -41.31
N CYS A 116 9.43 -4.01 -41.07
CA CYS A 116 10.15 -3.21 -42.06
C CYS A 116 10.88 -4.05 -43.12
N PHE A 117 11.42 -3.39 -44.14
CA PHE A 117 12.09 -4.01 -45.29
C PHE A 117 13.57 -4.32 -45.05
N MET A 118 14.03 -4.15 -43.82
CA MET A 118 15.37 -4.56 -43.38
C MET A 118 15.64 -6.03 -43.71
N ASP A 119 16.88 -6.35 -44.05
CA ASP A 119 17.27 -7.73 -44.30
C ASP A 119 17.15 -8.57 -43.02
N GLU A 120 16.88 -9.86 -43.19
CA GLU A 120 16.65 -10.77 -42.06
C GLU A 120 17.87 -10.90 -41.14
N ILE A 121 19.10 -10.75 -41.67
CA ILE A 121 20.32 -10.77 -40.86
C ILE A 121 20.31 -9.57 -39.91
N ASP A 122 20.02 -8.37 -40.39
CA ASP A 122 19.99 -7.17 -39.57
C ASP A 122 18.82 -7.15 -38.59
N LYS A 123 17.67 -7.75 -38.93
CA LYS A 123 16.58 -7.96 -37.95
C LYS A 123 17.03 -8.86 -36.80
N ILE A 124 17.71 -9.97 -37.11
CA ILE A 124 18.26 -10.88 -36.11
C ILE A 124 19.33 -10.18 -35.27
N ARG A 125 20.21 -9.40 -35.90
CA ARG A 125 21.23 -8.58 -35.22
C ARG A 125 20.59 -7.69 -34.16
N ASN A 126 19.58 -6.93 -34.55
CA ASN A 126 18.89 -6.00 -33.67
C ASN A 126 18.17 -6.75 -32.54
N ALA A 127 17.48 -7.84 -32.85
CA ALA A 127 16.79 -8.65 -31.85
C ALA A 127 17.73 -9.21 -30.77
N ASP A 128 18.91 -9.68 -31.17
CA ASP A 128 19.93 -10.22 -30.26
C ASP A 128 20.66 -9.12 -29.48
N LYS A 129 21.02 -8.01 -30.14
CA LYS A 129 21.73 -6.86 -29.53
C LYS A 129 20.87 -6.18 -28.47
N PHE A 130 19.60 -5.94 -28.76
CA PHE A 130 18.69 -5.21 -27.87
C PHE A 130 17.80 -6.13 -27.01
N LYS A 131 17.98 -7.45 -27.09
CA LYS A 131 17.22 -8.45 -26.30
C LYS A 131 15.71 -8.27 -26.46
N PHE A 132 15.24 -8.30 -27.70
CA PHE A 132 13.81 -8.13 -28.01
C PHE A 132 12.97 -9.13 -27.20
N LYS A 133 11.79 -8.70 -26.75
CA LYS A 133 10.93 -9.49 -25.85
C LYS A 133 10.54 -10.85 -26.45
N ASP A 134 10.42 -10.90 -27.78
CA ASP A 134 10.11 -12.10 -28.54
C ASP A 134 11.36 -12.88 -28.99
N SER A 135 12.58 -12.50 -28.60
CA SER A 135 13.80 -13.27 -28.86
C SER A 135 14.26 -13.98 -27.58
N PRO A 136 13.67 -15.13 -27.23
CA PRO A 136 14.04 -15.89 -26.03
C PRO A 136 15.44 -16.54 -26.10
N ILE A 137 16.07 -16.55 -27.28
CA ILE A 137 17.42 -17.06 -27.47
C ILE A 137 18.35 -15.89 -27.71
N ASP A 138 19.30 -15.73 -26.80
CA ASP A 138 20.53 -14.98 -27.04
C ASP A 138 21.46 -15.84 -27.91
N ILE A 139 21.51 -15.52 -29.20
CA ILE A 139 22.24 -16.29 -30.20
C ILE A 139 23.74 -16.13 -29.96
N CYS A 140 24.18 -14.95 -29.51
CA CYS A 140 25.54 -14.70 -29.11
C CYS A 140 25.95 -15.61 -27.94
N ALA A 141 25.14 -15.64 -26.87
CA ALA A 141 25.38 -16.52 -25.71
C ALA A 141 25.47 -17.99 -26.12
N LEU A 142 24.52 -18.45 -26.94
CA LEU A 142 24.50 -19.82 -27.46
C LEU A 142 25.78 -20.16 -28.23
N ILE A 143 26.20 -19.30 -29.15
CA ILE A 143 27.41 -19.51 -29.97
C ILE A 143 28.67 -19.50 -29.12
N LEU A 144 28.77 -18.58 -28.16
CA LEU A 144 29.93 -18.51 -27.24
C LEU A 144 30.01 -19.78 -26.38
N TYR A 145 28.87 -20.25 -25.87
CA TYR A 145 28.79 -21.47 -25.10
C TYR A 145 29.14 -22.72 -25.92
N ASP A 146 28.57 -22.86 -27.11
CA ASP A 146 28.87 -23.97 -28.02
C ASP A 146 30.32 -23.96 -28.52
N SER A 147 30.89 -22.76 -28.73
CA SER A 147 32.31 -22.58 -29.05
C SER A 147 33.22 -22.97 -27.87
N TYR A 148 32.82 -22.68 -26.63
CA TYR A 148 33.52 -23.15 -25.43
C TYR A 148 33.53 -24.68 -25.35
N LEU A 149 32.39 -25.31 -25.65
CA LEU A 149 32.22 -26.76 -25.72
C LEU A 149 32.84 -27.41 -26.98
N TRP A 150 33.60 -26.65 -27.77
CA TRP A 150 34.28 -27.11 -28.99
C TRP A 150 33.33 -27.71 -30.04
N LYS A 151 32.09 -27.23 -30.13
CA LYS A 151 31.14 -27.65 -31.14
C LYS A 151 31.45 -26.98 -32.49
N THR A 152 31.24 -27.71 -33.58
CA THR A 152 31.35 -27.16 -34.94
C THR A 152 30.16 -26.24 -35.25
N THR A 153 30.26 -25.45 -36.32
CA THR A 153 29.17 -24.58 -36.78
C THR A 153 27.91 -25.39 -37.09
N GLU A 154 28.05 -26.55 -37.72
CA GLU A 154 26.96 -27.49 -38.01
C GLU A 154 26.31 -27.96 -36.72
N LYS A 155 27.11 -28.38 -35.73
CA LYS A 155 26.58 -28.88 -34.45
C LYS A 155 25.94 -27.78 -33.61
N SER A 156 26.43 -26.55 -33.72
CA SER A 156 25.86 -25.37 -33.08
C SER A 156 24.53 -24.99 -33.72
N TYR A 157 24.40 -25.11 -35.05
CA TYR A 157 23.14 -24.89 -35.74
C TYR A 157 22.09 -25.94 -35.38
N GLU A 158 22.45 -27.23 -35.30
CA GLU A 158 21.53 -28.28 -34.83
C GLU A 158 20.98 -27.98 -33.42
N ASN A 159 21.80 -27.43 -32.54
CA ASN A 159 21.35 -27.02 -31.20
C ASN A 159 20.39 -25.84 -31.25
N TYR A 160 20.69 -24.86 -32.11
CA TYR A 160 19.82 -23.71 -32.35
C TYR A 160 18.46 -24.16 -32.91
N GLU A 161 18.42 -25.07 -33.89
CA GLU A 161 17.17 -25.63 -34.44
C GLU A 161 16.33 -26.32 -33.36
N LYS A 162 16.96 -27.14 -32.50
CA LYS A 162 16.26 -27.78 -31.37
C LYS A 162 15.65 -26.76 -30.41
N LEU A 163 16.35 -25.66 -30.14
CA LEU A 163 15.82 -24.59 -29.29
C LEU A 163 14.63 -23.90 -29.95
N CYS A 164 14.72 -23.59 -31.24
CA CYS A 164 13.61 -23.03 -32.01
C CYS A 164 12.39 -23.95 -32.01
N GLU A 165 12.58 -25.25 -32.23
CA GLU A 165 11.52 -26.26 -32.17
C GLU A 165 10.86 -26.31 -30.78
N ALA A 166 11.67 -26.37 -29.71
CA ALA A 166 11.16 -26.39 -28.33
C ALA A 166 10.33 -25.15 -27.96
N MET A 167 10.54 -24.03 -28.66
CA MET A 167 9.81 -22.77 -28.44
C MET A 167 8.68 -22.55 -29.44
N GLY A 168 8.49 -23.44 -30.42
CA GLY A 168 7.52 -23.27 -31.49
C GLY A 168 7.81 -22.07 -32.41
N LYS A 169 9.10 -21.72 -32.60
CA LYS A 169 9.52 -20.62 -33.47
C LYS A 169 10.25 -21.14 -34.71
N PRO A 170 10.12 -20.50 -35.88
CA PRO A 170 10.90 -20.87 -37.04
C PRO A 170 12.38 -20.56 -36.80
N ALA A 171 13.27 -21.50 -37.16
CA ALA A 171 14.70 -21.26 -37.24
C ALA A 171 15.02 -20.49 -38.54
N PHE A 172 15.94 -19.53 -38.48
CA PHE A 172 16.48 -18.91 -39.69
C PHE A 172 17.50 -19.82 -40.39
N SER A 173 17.91 -19.44 -41.61
CA SER A 173 18.70 -20.31 -42.47
C SER A 173 20.08 -20.64 -41.88
N PHE A 174 20.62 -21.82 -42.23
CA PHE A 174 21.98 -22.20 -41.85
C PHE A 174 23.03 -21.17 -42.31
N ASN A 175 22.83 -20.52 -43.46
CA ASN A 175 23.76 -19.52 -43.97
C ASN A 175 23.80 -18.27 -43.08
N ASP A 176 22.65 -17.80 -42.62
CA ASP A 176 22.55 -16.67 -41.69
C ASP A 176 23.16 -17.03 -40.34
N TYR A 177 22.89 -18.24 -39.84
CA TYR A 177 23.51 -18.74 -38.62
C TYR A 177 25.03 -18.84 -38.73
N LYS A 178 25.54 -19.36 -39.84
CA LYS A 178 26.97 -19.48 -40.11
C LYS A 178 27.67 -18.13 -40.12
N TYR A 179 27.01 -17.10 -40.65
CA TYR A 179 27.50 -15.72 -40.57
C TYR A 179 27.66 -15.26 -39.12
N TRP A 180 26.62 -15.43 -38.28
CA TRP A 180 26.66 -15.10 -36.85
C TRP A 180 27.66 -15.91 -36.07
N PHE A 181 27.75 -17.22 -36.33
CA PHE A 181 28.72 -18.11 -35.71
C PHE A 181 30.15 -17.62 -35.94
N LYS A 182 30.50 -17.25 -37.18
CA LYS A 182 31.82 -16.69 -37.51
C LYS A 182 32.07 -15.33 -36.86
N LYS A 183 31.03 -14.52 -36.66
CA LYS A 183 31.14 -13.19 -36.05
C LYS A 183 31.34 -13.29 -34.53
N TYR A 184 30.49 -14.04 -33.84
CA TYR A 184 30.50 -14.14 -32.38
C TYR A 184 31.58 -15.08 -31.82
N SER A 185 31.94 -16.17 -32.52
CA SER A 185 33.05 -17.04 -32.08
C SER A 185 34.39 -16.31 -31.94
N LYS A 186 34.60 -15.22 -32.69
CA LYS A 186 35.79 -14.35 -32.57
C LYS A 186 35.83 -13.55 -31.27
N GLN A 187 34.70 -13.42 -30.57
CA GLN A 187 34.58 -12.69 -29.32
C GLN A 187 34.82 -13.57 -28.09
N ARG A 188 35.21 -14.84 -28.30
CA ARG A 188 35.54 -15.79 -27.23
C ARG A 188 36.63 -15.24 -26.30
N GLY A 189 36.35 -15.19 -25.00
CA GLY A 189 37.30 -14.72 -23.99
C GLY A 189 37.43 -13.20 -23.90
N ARG A 190 36.47 -12.45 -24.45
CA ARG A 190 36.32 -11.01 -24.21
C ARG A 190 35.52 -10.78 -22.93
N ASP A 191 36.05 -9.91 -22.06
CA ASP A 191 35.48 -9.62 -20.75
C ASP A 191 34.60 -8.35 -20.77
N ASP A 192 34.67 -7.58 -21.86
CA ASP A 192 33.94 -6.32 -22.06
C ASP A 192 32.53 -6.51 -22.63
N LEU A 193 32.10 -7.75 -22.85
CA LEU A 193 30.76 -8.05 -23.33
C LEU A 193 29.73 -7.96 -22.19
N PRO A 194 28.49 -7.52 -22.48
CA PRO A 194 27.40 -7.53 -21.51
C PRO A 194 27.12 -8.96 -21.01
N ILE A 195 26.53 -9.07 -19.80
CA ILE A 195 26.16 -10.37 -19.24
C ILE A 195 25.21 -11.09 -20.22
N PRO A 196 25.60 -12.28 -20.73
CA PRO A 196 24.79 -13.00 -21.70
C PRO A 196 23.53 -13.54 -21.05
N ASP A 197 22.43 -13.57 -21.80
CA ASP A 197 21.23 -14.28 -21.36
C ASP A 197 21.42 -15.79 -21.56
N ILE A 198 21.77 -16.47 -20.47
CA ILE A 198 22.09 -17.90 -20.48
C ILE A 198 20.86 -18.81 -20.54
N ARG A 199 19.63 -18.28 -20.47
CA ARG A 199 18.40 -19.09 -20.38
C ARG A 199 18.27 -20.06 -21.56
N GLY A 200 18.62 -19.61 -22.76
CA GLY A 200 18.65 -20.47 -23.96
C GLY A 200 19.67 -21.61 -23.86
N CYS A 201 20.83 -21.37 -23.23
CA CYS A 201 21.84 -22.41 -23.00
C CYS A 201 21.37 -23.43 -21.95
N ILE A 202 20.69 -22.97 -20.88
CA ILE A 202 20.11 -23.84 -19.85
C ILE A 202 19.03 -24.75 -20.46
N LEU A 203 18.13 -24.19 -21.27
CA LEU A 203 17.11 -24.95 -21.98
C LEU A 203 17.73 -26.00 -22.91
N LEU A 204 18.78 -25.63 -23.66
CA LEU A 204 19.48 -26.55 -24.55
C LEU A 204 20.13 -27.71 -23.77
N ASP A 205 20.80 -27.40 -22.66
CA ASP A 205 21.41 -28.40 -21.80
C ASP A 205 20.35 -29.38 -21.26
N PHE A 206 19.20 -28.87 -20.85
CA PHE A 206 18.06 -29.70 -20.45
C PHE A 206 17.54 -30.58 -21.59
N ILE A 207 17.29 -30.02 -22.78
CA ILE A 207 16.84 -30.77 -23.98
C ILE A 207 17.84 -31.88 -24.35
N ASN A 208 19.15 -31.62 -24.20
CA ASN A 208 20.20 -32.59 -24.47
C ASN A 208 20.44 -33.57 -23.30
N GLY A 209 19.63 -33.55 -22.24
CA GLY A 209 19.73 -34.47 -21.11
C GLY A 209 20.93 -34.22 -20.19
N LYS A 210 21.55 -33.05 -20.24
CA LYS A 210 22.72 -32.70 -19.42
C LYS A 210 22.27 -32.40 -17.98
N PRO A 211 22.84 -33.05 -16.95
CA PRO A 211 22.46 -32.79 -15.56
C PRO A 211 22.70 -31.34 -15.12
N ALA A 212 21.84 -30.81 -14.24
CA ALA A 212 21.87 -29.42 -13.76
C ALA A 212 23.25 -28.99 -13.26
N GLY A 213 23.89 -29.79 -12.39
CA GLY A 213 25.22 -29.46 -11.87
C GLY A 213 26.28 -29.30 -12.97
N LYS A 214 26.28 -30.21 -13.97
CA LYS A 214 27.20 -30.12 -15.11
C LYS A 214 26.89 -28.93 -16.03
N SER A 215 25.61 -28.62 -16.21
CA SER A 215 25.18 -27.42 -16.94
C SER A 215 25.73 -26.15 -16.27
N MET A 216 25.54 -26.02 -14.95
CA MET A 216 26.05 -24.88 -14.18
C MET A 216 27.58 -24.78 -14.27
N ASP A 217 28.31 -25.88 -14.06
CA ASP A 217 29.77 -25.89 -14.13
C ASP A 217 30.30 -25.45 -15.50
N ASP A 218 29.70 -25.93 -16.58
CA ASP A 218 30.13 -25.60 -17.93
C ASP A 218 29.77 -24.16 -18.31
N LEU A 219 28.61 -23.66 -17.89
CA LEU A 219 28.21 -22.25 -18.07
C LEU A 219 29.14 -21.31 -17.29
N CYS A 220 29.45 -21.62 -16.03
CA CYS A 220 30.39 -20.84 -15.23
C CYS A 220 31.79 -20.79 -15.85
N LYS A 221 32.25 -21.88 -16.49
CA LYS A 221 33.55 -21.88 -17.18
C LYS A 221 33.50 -21.14 -18.52
N ALA A 222 32.41 -21.29 -19.27
CA ALA A 222 32.22 -20.62 -20.55
C ALA A 222 32.18 -19.09 -20.39
N PHE A 223 31.50 -18.62 -19.34
CA PHE A 223 31.32 -17.21 -19.02
C PHE A 223 32.05 -16.83 -17.74
N LYS A 224 33.29 -17.30 -17.55
CA LYS A 224 34.06 -17.13 -16.29
C LYS A 224 34.24 -15.68 -15.81
N HIS A 225 34.10 -14.71 -16.71
CA HIS A 225 34.20 -13.28 -16.41
C HIS A 225 32.85 -12.66 -16.03
N HIS A 226 31.75 -13.38 -16.26
CA HIS A 226 30.39 -13.01 -15.90
C HIS A 226 29.96 -13.85 -14.69
N LYS A 227 29.60 -13.19 -13.58
CA LYS A 227 29.16 -13.90 -12.37
C LYS A 227 27.78 -14.51 -12.59
N ILE A 228 27.71 -15.75 -13.07
CA ILE A 228 26.44 -16.48 -13.20
C ILE A 228 25.86 -16.76 -11.81
N ASN A 229 24.60 -16.38 -11.61
CA ASN A 229 23.87 -16.66 -10.39
C ASN A 229 23.40 -18.12 -10.38
N ARG A 230 23.83 -18.88 -9.36
CA ARG A 230 23.44 -20.28 -9.18
C ARG A 230 21.94 -20.45 -8.91
N GLU A 231 21.35 -19.56 -8.13
CA GLU A 231 19.93 -19.62 -7.80
C GLU A 231 19.07 -19.38 -9.04
N ASP A 232 19.49 -18.44 -9.90
CA ASP A 232 18.82 -18.16 -11.17
C ASP A 232 18.93 -19.36 -12.14
N HIS A 233 20.12 -19.98 -12.23
CA HIS A 233 20.31 -21.21 -13.00
C HIS A 233 19.40 -22.35 -12.49
N ASP A 234 19.44 -22.64 -11.19
CA ASP A 234 18.65 -23.71 -10.57
C ASP A 234 17.14 -23.46 -10.75
N TYR A 235 16.71 -22.20 -10.65
CA TYR A 235 15.34 -21.78 -10.94
C TYR A 235 14.94 -22.11 -12.38
N TRP A 236 15.66 -21.60 -13.38
CA TRP A 236 15.32 -21.81 -14.79
C TRP A 236 15.40 -23.28 -15.18
N TYR A 237 16.42 -24.01 -14.71
CA TYR A 237 16.56 -25.44 -14.98
C TYR A 237 15.36 -26.22 -14.43
N LYS A 238 14.91 -25.92 -13.20
CA LYS A 238 13.71 -26.52 -12.60
C LYS A 238 12.44 -26.14 -13.36
N ARG A 239 12.31 -24.89 -13.82
CA ARG A 239 11.18 -24.42 -14.62
C ARG A 239 11.06 -25.17 -15.95
N PHE A 240 12.16 -25.31 -16.69
CA PHE A 240 12.18 -26.07 -17.94
C PHE A 240 11.86 -27.55 -17.72
N ARG A 241 12.37 -28.14 -16.62
CA ARG A 241 12.04 -29.51 -16.22
C ARG A 241 10.53 -29.72 -15.99
N ASN A 242 9.86 -28.70 -15.45
CA ASN A 242 8.41 -28.72 -15.20
C ASN A 242 7.57 -28.37 -16.45
N GLY A 243 8.19 -28.20 -17.62
CA GLY A 243 7.49 -27.92 -18.88
C GLY A 243 7.14 -26.44 -19.12
N HIS A 244 7.64 -25.53 -18.29
CA HIS A 244 7.45 -24.09 -18.50
C HIS A 244 8.58 -23.51 -19.36
N LEU A 245 8.28 -22.50 -20.19
CA LEU A 245 9.25 -21.75 -21.00
C LEU A 245 9.72 -20.46 -20.28
N PHE A 246 10.17 -19.46 -21.06
CA PHE A 246 10.84 -18.23 -20.61
C PHE A 246 9.98 -17.20 -19.85
N ASN A 247 8.70 -17.49 -19.56
CA ASN A 247 7.84 -16.57 -18.82
C ASN A 247 8.17 -16.66 -17.31
N PRO A 248 8.74 -15.63 -16.67
CA PRO A 248 8.96 -15.66 -15.23
C PRO A 248 7.63 -15.80 -14.49
N ILE A 249 7.63 -16.52 -13.36
CA ILE A 249 6.47 -16.53 -12.45
C ILE A 249 6.43 -15.14 -11.83
N THR A 250 5.33 -14.44 -12.06
CA THR A 250 5.01 -13.18 -11.42
C THR A 250 4.25 -13.43 -10.12
N PHE A 251 4.14 -12.42 -9.27
CA PHE A 251 3.34 -12.50 -8.06
C PHE A 251 1.88 -12.92 -8.36
N SER A 252 1.34 -12.49 -9.51
CA SER A 252 -0.02 -12.83 -9.97
C SER A 252 -0.19 -14.29 -10.39
N ASP A 253 0.91 -15.04 -10.59
CA ASP A 253 0.88 -16.46 -10.92
C ASP A 253 0.87 -17.35 -9.65
N LEU A 254 0.98 -16.75 -8.46
CA LEU A 254 0.85 -17.47 -7.20
C LEU A 254 -0.61 -17.90 -6.97
N PRO A 255 -0.85 -19.06 -6.34
CA PRO A 255 -2.18 -19.46 -5.91
C PRO A 255 -2.83 -18.41 -5.00
N GLU A 256 -4.15 -18.22 -5.12
CA GLU A 256 -4.89 -17.19 -4.39
C GLU A 256 -4.74 -17.33 -2.87
N ASP A 257 -4.74 -18.57 -2.35
CA ASP A 257 -4.53 -18.87 -0.93
C ASP A 257 -3.16 -18.41 -0.42
N VAL A 258 -2.12 -18.55 -1.23
CA VAL A 258 -0.78 -18.05 -0.90
C VAL A 258 -0.76 -16.53 -0.89
N ILE A 259 -1.42 -15.88 -1.86
CA ILE A 259 -1.51 -14.41 -1.90
C ILE A 259 -2.28 -13.89 -0.69
N THR A 260 -3.39 -14.53 -0.31
CA THR A 260 -4.17 -14.18 0.89
C THR A 260 -3.30 -14.28 2.15
N GLU A 261 -2.55 -15.37 2.33
CA GLU A 261 -1.65 -15.54 3.48
C GLU A 261 -0.57 -14.44 3.54
N ILE A 262 -0.04 -14.02 2.38
CA ILE A 262 0.91 -12.92 2.30
C ILE A 262 0.24 -11.61 2.72
N VAL A 263 -0.95 -11.31 2.19
CA VAL A 263 -1.70 -10.09 2.49
C VAL A 263 -2.06 -10.01 3.98
N GLU A 264 -2.48 -11.12 4.60
CA GLU A 264 -2.84 -11.17 6.02
C GLU A 264 -1.64 -10.99 6.96
N ARG A 265 -0.41 -11.12 6.45
CA ARG A 265 0.84 -10.87 7.18
C ARG A 265 1.44 -9.49 6.91
N CYS A 266 0.87 -8.71 6.00
CA CYS A 266 1.36 -7.37 5.70
C CYS A 266 1.12 -6.39 6.86
N ASP A 267 2.05 -5.45 7.02
CA ASP A 267 1.76 -4.22 7.76
C ASP A 267 0.72 -3.37 7.02
N ILE A 268 0.12 -2.38 7.71
CA ILE A 268 -0.96 -1.55 7.14
C ILE A 268 -0.50 -0.78 5.89
N LYS A 269 0.75 -0.33 5.83
CA LYS A 269 1.27 0.42 4.69
C LYS A 269 1.37 -0.48 3.47
N SER A 270 2.01 -1.64 3.63
CA SER A 270 2.15 -2.68 2.61
C SER A 270 0.78 -3.15 2.12
N TYR A 271 -0.16 -3.39 3.04
CA TYR A 271 -1.56 -3.75 2.73
C TYR A 271 -2.24 -2.72 1.83
N LEU A 272 -2.12 -1.43 2.16
CA LEU A 272 -2.70 -0.33 1.36
C LEU A 272 -2.00 -0.13 0.01
N GLN A 273 -0.71 -0.41 -0.09
CA GLN A 273 0.01 -0.37 -1.37
C GLN A 273 -0.40 -1.52 -2.28
N LEU A 274 -0.49 -2.75 -1.78
CA LEU A 274 -0.92 -3.91 -2.57
C LEU A 274 -2.30 -3.70 -3.20
N ARG A 275 -3.21 -3.04 -2.47
CA ARG A 275 -4.54 -2.66 -2.95
C ARG A 275 -4.54 -1.79 -4.22
N LYS A 276 -3.45 -1.04 -4.46
CA LYS A 276 -3.31 -0.11 -5.61
C LYS A 276 -2.71 -0.75 -6.86
N VAL A 277 -2.10 -1.93 -6.74
CA VAL A 277 -1.29 -2.55 -7.82
C VAL A 277 -2.15 -3.07 -8.97
N SER A 278 -3.19 -3.87 -8.68
CA SER A 278 -4.07 -4.45 -9.70
C SER A 278 -5.49 -4.66 -9.19
N SER A 279 -6.45 -4.79 -10.09
CA SER A 279 -7.85 -5.07 -9.74
C SER A 279 -8.03 -6.44 -9.08
N GLY A 280 -7.32 -7.47 -9.56
CA GLY A 280 -7.34 -8.80 -8.96
C GLY A 280 -6.80 -8.80 -7.53
N LEU A 281 -5.63 -8.17 -7.32
CA LEU A 281 -5.03 -8.08 -5.99
C LEU A 281 -5.87 -7.22 -5.05
N ARG A 282 -6.46 -6.12 -5.54
CA ARG A 282 -7.42 -5.31 -4.76
C ARG A 282 -8.58 -6.15 -4.24
N SER A 283 -9.14 -7.02 -5.08
CA SER A 283 -10.22 -7.93 -4.65
C SER A 283 -9.76 -8.84 -3.52
N ILE A 284 -8.58 -9.47 -3.66
CA ILE A 284 -8.04 -10.36 -2.60
C ILE A 284 -7.81 -9.57 -1.31
N VAL A 285 -7.19 -8.39 -1.41
CA VAL A 285 -6.96 -7.50 -0.27
C VAL A 285 -8.26 -7.13 0.43
N ASP A 286 -9.27 -6.68 -0.31
CA ASP A 286 -10.56 -6.24 0.25
C ASP A 286 -11.34 -7.38 0.97
N HIS A 287 -11.04 -8.65 0.69
CA HIS A 287 -11.65 -9.83 1.33
C HIS A 287 -10.72 -10.53 2.36
N SER A 288 -9.47 -10.10 2.47
CA SER A 288 -8.51 -10.62 3.45
C SER A 288 -8.71 -9.94 4.81
N LYS A 289 -8.21 -10.53 5.90
CA LYS A 289 -8.26 -9.87 7.21
C LYS A 289 -7.35 -8.62 7.18
N PRO A 290 -7.88 -7.40 7.39
CA PRO A 290 -7.04 -6.21 7.41
C PRO A 290 -6.16 -6.20 8.67
N PRO A 291 -4.90 -5.73 8.59
CA PRO A 291 -3.99 -5.59 9.73
C PRO A 291 -4.32 -4.33 10.55
N LEU A 292 -5.60 -4.13 10.88
CA LEU A 292 -6.11 -2.97 11.59
C LEU A 292 -6.69 -3.40 12.93
N THR A 293 -6.09 -2.90 14.01
CA THR A 293 -6.56 -3.13 15.39
C THR A 293 -7.04 -1.84 16.05
N PHE A 294 -6.65 -0.67 15.52
CA PHE A 294 -7.12 0.62 15.98
C PHE A 294 -7.57 1.49 14.80
N ILE A 295 -8.75 2.07 14.92
CA ILE A 295 -9.25 3.11 14.02
C ILE A 295 -9.71 4.29 14.87
N ALA A 296 -9.22 5.49 14.57
CA ALA A 296 -9.87 6.73 15.00
C ALA A 296 -10.46 7.46 13.80
N VAL A 297 -11.71 7.91 13.92
CA VAL A 297 -12.34 8.76 12.92
C VAL A 297 -12.63 10.11 13.54
N ARG A 298 -12.18 11.19 12.89
CA ARG A 298 -12.43 12.57 13.31
C ARG A 298 -13.09 13.38 12.19
N PHE A 299 -14.21 14.01 12.49
CA PHE A 299 -14.94 14.85 11.55
C PHE A 299 -14.84 16.32 11.98
N GLY A 300 -14.07 17.10 11.23
CA GLY A 300 -13.99 18.55 11.38
C GLY A 300 -14.92 19.29 10.41
N GLU A 301 -14.97 20.61 10.51
CA GLU A 301 -15.82 21.46 9.66
C GLU A 301 -15.54 21.26 8.16
N ASN A 302 -14.26 21.32 7.77
CA ASN A 302 -13.82 21.22 6.37
C ASN A 302 -12.90 20.01 6.09
N HIS A 303 -12.87 19.03 6.99
CA HIS A 303 -11.99 17.87 6.84
C HIS A 303 -12.50 16.62 7.55
N VAL A 304 -12.11 15.45 7.03
CA VAL A 304 -12.29 14.13 7.67
C VAL A 304 -10.93 13.49 7.85
N THR A 305 -10.61 13.07 9.07
CA THR A 305 -9.34 12.41 9.38
C THR A 305 -9.56 11.00 9.88
N PHE A 306 -8.75 10.07 9.39
CA PHE A 306 -8.64 8.71 9.90
C PHE A 306 -7.26 8.49 10.50
N ASP A 307 -7.21 7.83 11.64
CA ASP A 307 -5.98 7.34 12.25
C ASP A 307 -6.04 5.82 12.29
N LEU A 308 -5.05 5.16 11.70
CA LEU A 308 -4.99 3.72 11.52
C LEU A 308 -3.79 3.19 12.30
N ASN A 309 -4.05 2.37 13.32
CA ASN A 309 -3.05 1.81 14.24
C ASN A 309 -2.16 2.85 14.95
N CYS A 310 -2.52 4.15 14.96
CA CYS A 310 -1.64 5.24 15.37
C CYS A 310 -0.35 5.36 14.52
N GLU A 311 -0.28 4.64 13.39
CA GLU A 311 0.87 4.59 12.50
C GLU A 311 0.64 5.46 11.26
N VAL A 312 -0.59 5.43 10.73
CA VAL A 312 -0.97 6.11 9.49
C VAL A 312 -2.15 7.02 9.74
N THR A 313 -1.92 8.32 9.59
CA THR A 313 -2.97 9.33 9.62
C THR A 313 -3.29 9.78 8.20
N VAL A 314 -4.57 9.73 7.83
CA VAL A 314 -5.08 10.17 6.52
C VAL A 314 -6.07 11.30 6.71
N CYS A 315 -5.80 12.46 6.11
CA CYS A 315 -6.67 13.64 6.16
C CYS A 315 -7.23 13.94 4.75
N TYR A 316 -8.54 14.06 4.66
CA TYR A 316 -9.28 14.51 3.49
C TYR A 316 -9.84 15.90 3.79
N THR A 317 -9.53 16.91 2.96
CA THR A 317 -9.93 18.30 3.18
C THR A 317 -10.28 19.00 1.87
N ASP A 318 -11.03 20.10 1.95
CA ASP A 318 -11.22 21.01 0.81
C ASP A 318 -9.96 21.85 0.50
N ILE A 319 -10.02 22.63 -0.58
CA ILE A 319 -8.96 23.54 -1.04
C ILE A 319 -8.57 24.63 -0.02
N ASN A 320 -9.45 24.95 0.94
CA ASN A 320 -9.19 25.96 1.98
C ASN A 320 -8.34 25.40 3.13
N GLY A 321 -8.13 24.07 3.14
CA GLY A 321 -6.91 23.43 3.63
C GLY A 321 -6.53 23.77 5.06
N VAL A 322 -7.28 23.27 6.04
CA VAL A 322 -6.77 23.22 7.43
C VAL A 322 -5.75 22.08 7.52
N ASN A 323 -4.56 22.36 8.07
CA ASN A 323 -3.69 21.28 8.55
C ASN A 323 -4.23 20.84 9.92
N PRO A 324 -4.59 19.55 10.10
CA PRO A 324 -5.05 19.07 11.40
C PRO A 324 -3.99 19.35 12.48
N SER A 325 -4.43 19.53 13.73
CA SER A 325 -3.56 19.80 14.86
C SER A 325 -2.65 18.60 15.19
N SER A 326 -1.34 18.80 15.07
CA SER A 326 -0.14 18.24 15.74
C SER A 326 -0.05 16.80 16.29
N TYR A 327 -1.07 15.94 16.23
CA TYR A 327 -1.01 14.55 16.66
C TYR A 327 -1.06 13.63 15.44
N PHE A 328 0.05 13.55 14.73
CA PHE A 328 0.18 12.64 13.59
C PHE A 328 0.78 11.33 14.06
N GLY A 329 0.26 10.21 13.53
CA GLY A 329 1.00 8.95 13.52
C GLY A 329 2.32 9.11 12.76
N GLU A 330 3.14 8.06 12.73
CA GLU A 330 4.44 8.09 12.06
C GLU A 330 4.37 8.56 10.60
N HIS A 331 3.26 8.28 9.91
CA HIS A 331 3.03 8.65 8.52
C HIS A 331 1.76 9.48 8.36
N PHE A 332 1.85 10.59 7.63
CA PHE A 332 0.73 11.49 7.35
C PHE A 332 0.47 11.62 5.85
N TYR A 333 -0.79 11.43 5.43
CA TYR A 333 -1.24 11.62 4.06
C TYR A 333 -2.37 12.64 4.01
N LYS A 334 -2.26 13.63 3.12
CA LYS A 334 -3.28 14.66 2.90
C LYS A 334 -3.84 14.55 1.48
N PHE A 335 -5.15 14.47 1.37
CA PHE A 335 -5.89 14.47 0.12
C PHE A 335 -6.76 15.72 0.07
N VAL A 336 -6.64 16.48 -1.03
CA VAL A 336 -7.42 17.69 -1.27
C VAL A 336 -8.40 17.41 -2.39
N ASP A 337 -9.70 17.52 -2.08
CA ASP A 337 -10.79 17.28 -3.04
C ASP A 337 -12.01 18.13 -2.65
N ASP A 338 -12.73 18.67 -3.62
CA ASP A 338 -13.94 19.48 -3.36
C ASP A 338 -15.07 18.63 -2.73
N ASP A 339 -15.09 17.31 -3.00
CA ASP A 339 -15.99 16.33 -2.37
C ASP A 339 -15.21 15.39 -1.44
N TYR A 340 -14.27 15.96 -0.67
CA TYR A 340 -13.40 15.24 0.27
C TYR A 340 -14.16 14.28 1.19
N ALA A 341 -15.35 14.66 1.65
CA ALA A 341 -16.18 13.83 2.52
C ALA A 341 -16.57 12.53 1.81
N LYS A 342 -17.06 12.59 0.56
CA LYS A 342 -17.44 11.40 -0.20
C LYS A 342 -16.24 10.48 -0.44
N VAL A 343 -15.08 11.04 -0.77
CA VAL A 343 -13.84 10.26 -0.95
C VAL A 343 -13.44 9.56 0.36
N ALA A 344 -13.50 10.28 1.49
CA ALA A 344 -13.22 9.74 2.81
C ALA A 344 -14.18 8.61 3.19
N PHE A 345 -15.49 8.79 2.98
CA PHE A 345 -16.49 7.77 3.28
C PHE A 345 -16.40 6.54 2.39
N ASN A 346 -16.07 6.68 1.10
CA ASN A 346 -15.80 5.53 0.24
C ASN A 346 -14.64 4.68 0.76
N TYR A 347 -13.60 5.32 1.31
CA TYR A 347 -12.48 4.61 1.92
C TYR A 347 -12.90 3.89 3.21
N LEU A 348 -13.58 4.59 4.11
CA LEU A 348 -14.09 4.02 5.36
C LEU A 348 -15.06 2.88 5.10
N GLU A 349 -15.91 3.00 4.07
CA GLU A 349 -16.85 1.98 3.65
C GLU A 349 -16.16 0.67 3.26
N VAL A 350 -15.07 0.73 2.49
CA VAL A 350 -14.29 -0.47 2.12
C VAL A 350 -13.77 -1.19 3.38
N VAL A 351 -13.27 -0.43 4.35
CA VAL A 351 -12.70 -1.01 5.59
C VAL A 351 -13.80 -1.60 6.47
N LEU A 352 -14.86 -0.84 6.75
CA LEU A 352 -15.95 -1.27 7.65
C LEU A 352 -16.84 -2.35 7.04
N LYS A 353 -16.92 -2.46 5.69
CA LYS A 353 -17.66 -3.53 5.03
C LYS A 353 -16.94 -4.89 5.04
N ASN A 354 -15.67 -4.94 5.46
CA ASN A 354 -14.94 -6.19 5.56
C ASN A 354 -15.35 -6.98 6.82
N PRO A 355 -16.00 -8.16 6.69
CA PRO A 355 -16.52 -8.92 7.82
C PRO A 355 -15.44 -9.57 8.69
N LYS A 356 -14.18 -9.60 8.22
CA LYS A 356 -13.03 -10.11 8.99
C LYS A 356 -12.37 -9.01 9.83
N LEU A 357 -12.82 -7.76 9.76
CA LEU A 357 -12.31 -6.67 10.57
C LEU A 357 -12.53 -6.94 12.07
N GLN A 358 -11.45 -6.80 12.85
CA GLN A 358 -11.46 -6.97 14.30
C GLN A 358 -10.67 -5.83 14.93
N LEU A 359 -11.37 -4.94 15.62
CA LEU A 359 -10.77 -3.79 16.27
C LEU A 359 -10.62 -4.04 17.76
N ASN A 360 -9.42 -3.83 18.28
CA ASN A 360 -9.23 -3.73 19.73
C ASN A 360 -9.76 -2.38 20.20
N ASN A 361 -9.58 -1.32 19.40
CA ASN A 361 -9.93 0.04 19.78
C ASN A 361 -10.61 0.78 18.62
N PHE A 362 -11.76 1.39 18.90
CA PHE A 362 -12.46 2.23 17.95
C PHE A 362 -12.76 3.59 18.58
N ARG A 363 -12.17 4.65 18.03
CA ARG A 363 -12.33 6.02 18.52
C ARG A 363 -13.12 6.86 17.53
N VAL A 364 -14.12 7.58 18.01
CA VAL A 364 -14.99 8.42 17.17
C VAL A 364 -15.04 9.82 17.78
N GLY A 365 -14.56 10.81 17.03
CA GLY A 365 -14.61 12.23 17.34
C GLY A 365 -15.38 12.99 16.26
N ILE A 366 -16.38 13.78 16.63
CA ILE A 366 -17.27 14.49 15.73
C ILE A 366 -17.29 15.92 16.26
N SER A 367 -16.94 16.91 15.44
CA SER A 367 -17.12 18.30 15.83
C SER A 367 -18.59 18.58 16.09
N ASN A 368 -18.89 19.27 17.19
CA ASN A 368 -20.24 19.68 17.59
C ASN A 368 -20.83 20.81 16.71
N ASP A 369 -20.13 21.24 15.67
CA ASP A 369 -20.62 22.27 14.76
C ASP A 369 -21.95 21.86 14.12
N THR A 370 -22.91 22.79 14.16
CA THR A 370 -24.34 22.52 14.03
C THR A 370 -24.80 22.01 12.66
N HIS A 371 -23.93 21.89 11.66
CA HIS A 371 -24.30 21.52 10.28
C HIS A 371 -23.27 20.66 9.52
N ASN A 372 -22.81 19.53 10.06
CA ASN A 372 -21.93 18.65 9.28
C ASN A 372 -22.67 17.51 8.57
N LYS A 373 -22.77 17.61 7.23
CA LYS A 373 -23.20 16.54 6.30
C LYS A 373 -22.49 15.20 6.58
N SER A 374 -21.24 15.25 7.05
CA SER A 374 -20.42 14.07 7.37
C SER A 374 -21.04 13.19 8.46
N ASN A 375 -21.68 13.78 9.48
CA ASN A 375 -22.26 12.99 10.58
C ASN A 375 -23.40 12.12 10.08
N GLN A 376 -24.26 12.68 9.22
CA GLN A 376 -25.34 11.91 8.59
C GLN A 376 -24.78 10.82 7.68
N MET A 377 -23.78 11.14 6.85
CA MET A 377 -23.11 10.14 6.00
C MET A 377 -22.48 9.01 6.81
N PHE A 378 -21.95 9.30 7.99
CA PHE A 378 -21.41 8.29 8.90
C PHE A 378 -22.51 7.38 9.46
N ARG A 379 -23.62 7.96 9.95
CA ARG A 379 -24.76 7.17 10.41
C ARG A 379 -25.35 6.31 9.29
N ASP A 380 -25.48 6.86 8.09
CA ASP A 380 -25.96 6.14 6.91
C ASP A 380 -25.02 4.96 6.58
N LEU A 381 -23.70 5.19 6.60
CA LEU A 381 -22.71 4.14 6.40
C LEU A 381 -22.84 3.03 7.44
N LEU A 382 -22.89 3.36 8.73
CA LEU A 382 -23.05 2.39 9.82
C LEU A 382 -24.35 1.58 9.68
N SER A 383 -25.45 2.24 9.27
CA SER A 383 -26.74 1.59 9.04
C SER A 383 -26.75 0.67 7.82
N SER A 384 -25.87 0.92 6.84
CA SER A 384 -25.74 0.14 5.60
C SER A 384 -24.91 -1.13 5.75
N LEU A 385 -24.27 -1.33 6.91
CA LEU A 385 -23.43 -2.51 7.16
C LEU A 385 -24.30 -3.77 7.23
N SER A 386 -23.96 -4.76 6.41
CA SER A 386 -24.65 -6.06 6.36
C SER A 386 -24.26 -7.01 7.49
N HIS A 387 -23.31 -6.63 8.34
CA HIS A 387 -22.78 -7.41 9.44
C HIS A 387 -22.44 -6.51 10.63
N LYS A 388 -22.19 -7.13 11.79
CA LYS A 388 -21.73 -6.43 12.99
C LYS A 388 -20.22 -6.53 13.13
N ILE A 389 -19.58 -5.45 13.54
CA ILE A 389 -18.13 -5.33 13.67
C ILE A 389 -17.69 -5.81 15.06
N HIS A 390 -16.58 -6.54 15.13
CA HIS A 390 -15.95 -6.89 16.39
C HIS A 390 -15.15 -5.70 16.92
N VAL A 391 -15.50 -5.22 18.12
CA VAL A 391 -14.82 -4.08 18.77
C VAL A 391 -14.71 -4.33 20.27
N GLU A 392 -13.49 -4.29 20.82
CA GLU A 392 -13.24 -4.53 22.26
C GLU A 392 -13.36 -3.25 23.11
N HIS A 393 -12.86 -2.12 22.60
CA HIS A 393 -12.87 -0.85 23.32
C HIS A 393 -13.37 0.27 22.42
N ILE A 394 -14.33 1.06 22.92
CA ILE A 394 -14.88 2.21 22.20
C ILE A 394 -14.63 3.49 23.00
N PHE A 395 -14.18 4.52 22.27
CA PHE A 395 -13.91 5.84 22.80
C PHE A 395 -14.67 6.88 21.99
N PHE A 396 -15.52 7.66 22.64
CA PHE A 396 -16.25 8.75 22.03
C PHE A 396 -15.70 10.09 22.54
N ASP A 397 -15.35 10.99 21.62
CA ASP A 397 -14.97 12.37 21.93
C ASP A 397 -16.05 13.33 21.43
N ASP A 398 -16.69 14.07 22.32
CA ASP A 398 -17.65 15.16 22.01
C ASP A 398 -18.82 14.75 21.10
N GLN A 399 -19.34 13.52 21.28
CA GLN A 399 -20.42 12.98 20.43
C GLN A 399 -21.82 13.37 20.86
N LYS A 400 -22.74 13.41 19.90
CA LYS A 400 -24.19 13.39 20.16
C LYS A 400 -24.65 11.98 20.48
N ASP A 401 -25.65 11.91 21.34
CA ASP A 401 -26.39 10.70 21.72
C ASP A 401 -26.75 9.78 20.54
N GLU A 402 -27.30 10.34 19.46
CA GLU A 402 -27.70 9.57 18.27
C GLU A 402 -26.52 8.86 17.60
N ASP A 403 -25.33 9.48 17.62
CA ASP A 403 -24.11 8.93 17.02
C ASP A 403 -23.54 7.79 17.86
N ILE A 404 -23.58 7.93 19.20
CA ILE A 404 -23.19 6.88 20.15
C ILE A 404 -24.05 5.62 19.91
N ILE A 405 -25.37 5.81 19.82
CA ILE A 405 -26.33 4.72 19.57
C ILE A 405 -26.09 4.07 18.21
N ALA A 406 -25.86 4.86 17.16
CA ALA A 406 -25.61 4.34 15.81
C ALA A 406 -24.34 3.46 15.76
N VAL A 407 -23.26 3.88 16.42
CA VAL A 407 -22.02 3.12 16.51
C VAL A 407 -22.23 1.84 17.33
N LEU A 408 -22.85 1.92 18.50
CA LEU A 408 -23.07 0.72 19.33
C LEU A 408 -23.96 -0.33 18.66
N LYS A 409 -24.94 0.09 17.83
CA LYS A 409 -25.81 -0.82 17.07
C LYS A 409 -25.03 -1.68 16.06
N CYS A 410 -23.94 -1.16 15.48
CA CYS A 410 -23.12 -1.91 14.53
C CYS A 410 -22.10 -2.85 15.21
N VAL A 411 -21.90 -2.73 16.53
CA VAL A 411 -20.94 -3.56 17.29
C VAL A 411 -21.56 -4.91 17.62
N LYS A 412 -20.77 -5.98 17.46
CA LYS A 412 -21.18 -7.35 17.78
C LYS A 412 -21.39 -7.51 19.30
N PRO A 413 -22.56 -7.95 19.76
CA PRO A 413 -22.77 -8.27 21.18
C PRO A 413 -21.72 -9.27 21.69
N GLY A 414 -21.26 -9.06 22.92
CA GLY A 414 -20.27 -9.90 23.59
C GLY A 414 -18.82 -9.63 23.23
N THR A 415 -18.57 -8.62 22.38
CA THR A 415 -17.20 -8.22 22.03
C THR A 415 -16.75 -6.97 22.78
N LEU A 416 -17.67 -6.06 23.11
CA LEU A 416 -17.36 -4.81 23.79
C LEU A 416 -17.02 -5.04 25.26
N GLU A 417 -15.79 -4.71 25.65
CA GLU A 417 -15.32 -4.77 27.03
C GLU A 417 -15.32 -3.40 27.71
N ARG A 418 -14.96 -2.34 26.99
CA ARG A 418 -14.79 -0.99 27.53
C ARG A 418 -15.52 0.05 26.67
N LEU A 419 -16.33 0.88 27.32
CA LEU A 419 -17.02 2.00 26.71
C LEU A 419 -16.65 3.30 27.43
N ILE A 420 -16.06 4.25 26.71
CA ILE A 420 -15.69 5.56 27.25
C ILE A 420 -16.37 6.66 26.43
N VAL A 421 -17.08 7.55 27.12
CA VAL A 421 -17.84 8.65 26.53
C VAL A 421 -17.38 9.97 27.14
N PHE A 422 -16.51 10.69 26.43
CA PHE A 422 -16.13 12.05 26.77
C PHE A 422 -17.03 13.04 26.03
N GLY A 423 -17.56 14.03 26.75
CA GLY A 423 -18.32 15.14 26.17
C GLY A 423 -17.68 16.50 26.42
N CYS A 424 -18.35 17.53 25.91
CA CYS A 424 -18.01 18.90 26.27
C CYS A 424 -18.27 19.09 27.77
N LYS A 425 -17.34 19.75 28.49
CA LYS A 425 -17.47 20.00 29.94
C LYS A 425 -18.86 20.53 30.30
N GLY A 426 -19.61 19.74 31.08
CA GLY A 426 -20.96 20.09 31.54
C GLY A 426 -22.11 19.60 30.66
N GLY A 427 -21.85 18.79 29.63
CA GLY A 427 -22.86 18.11 28.82
C GLY A 427 -23.65 17.04 29.60
N GLU A 428 -24.80 16.64 29.05
CA GLU A 428 -25.70 15.63 29.61
C GLU A 428 -25.93 14.51 28.59
N LEU A 429 -25.92 13.26 29.03
CA LEU A 429 -26.22 12.08 28.20
C LEU A 429 -27.67 11.65 28.41
N SER A 430 -28.57 12.17 27.58
CA SER A 430 -30.01 11.98 27.71
C SER A 430 -30.51 10.58 27.32
N THR A 431 -29.81 9.92 26.41
CA THR A 431 -30.15 8.60 25.85
C THR A 431 -29.62 7.41 26.65
N ILE A 432 -29.15 7.64 27.88
CA ILE A 432 -28.66 6.56 28.75
C ILE A 432 -29.68 5.44 28.96
N HIS A 433 -30.97 5.76 28.96
CA HIS A 433 -32.06 4.79 29.05
C HIS A 433 -32.13 3.84 27.83
N GLU A 434 -31.76 4.30 26.64
CA GLU A 434 -31.64 3.44 25.46
C GLU A 434 -30.38 2.58 25.52
N LEU A 435 -29.27 3.15 26.00
CA LEU A 435 -27.99 2.44 26.14
C LEU A 435 -28.09 1.25 27.10
N VAL A 436 -28.73 1.44 28.26
CA VAL A 436 -28.88 0.40 29.28
C VAL A 436 -29.61 -0.84 28.76
N GLU A 437 -30.51 -0.67 27.79
CA GLU A 437 -31.25 -1.79 27.22
C GLU A 437 -30.45 -2.63 26.21
N MET A 438 -29.34 -2.10 25.69
CA MET A 438 -28.52 -2.78 24.69
C MET A 438 -27.74 -3.96 25.28
N GLU A 439 -27.66 -5.07 24.53
CA GLU A 439 -26.83 -6.22 24.88
C GLU A 439 -25.35 -5.86 25.03
N GLN A 440 -24.88 -4.90 24.24
CA GLN A 440 -23.52 -4.38 24.30
C GLN A 440 -23.22 -3.70 25.65
N TRP A 441 -24.20 -3.00 26.22
CA TRP A 441 -24.07 -2.36 27.55
C TRP A 441 -24.05 -3.39 28.66
N LYS A 442 -25.00 -4.33 28.63
CA LYS A 442 -25.18 -5.38 29.64
C LYS A 442 -23.97 -6.32 29.77
N GLN A 443 -23.17 -6.43 28.72
CA GLN A 443 -22.02 -7.32 28.65
C GLN A 443 -20.67 -6.59 28.77
N ALA A 444 -20.66 -5.26 28.70
CA ALA A 444 -19.45 -4.46 28.88
C ALA A 444 -18.99 -4.52 30.35
N LYS A 445 -17.68 -4.50 30.54
CA LYS A 445 -17.03 -4.63 31.85
C LYS A 445 -16.64 -3.27 32.44
N ILE A 446 -16.42 -2.28 31.57
CA ILE A 446 -15.91 -0.98 31.99
C ILE A 446 -16.67 0.15 31.31
N PHE A 447 -17.13 1.12 32.09
CA PHE A 447 -17.82 2.31 31.59
C PHE A 447 -17.29 3.60 32.21
N SER A 448 -16.89 4.57 31.40
CA SER A 448 -16.49 5.89 31.90
C SER A 448 -17.19 7.00 31.13
N SER A 449 -17.77 7.96 31.84
CA SER A 449 -18.29 9.18 31.23
C SER A 449 -18.09 10.40 32.12
N ASP A 450 -17.69 11.51 31.51
CA ASP A 450 -17.63 12.82 32.16
C ASP A 450 -18.91 13.65 31.95
N GLN A 451 -19.89 13.13 31.23
CA GLN A 451 -21.20 13.75 31.04
C GLN A 451 -22.11 13.46 32.23
N LEU A 452 -23.04 14.38 32.50
CA LEU A 452 -24.06 14.20 33.53
C LEU A 452 -25.09 13.17 33.09
N LEU A 453 -25.37 12.17 33.94
CA LEU A 453 -26.33 11.10 33.67
C LEU A 453 -27.57 11.26 34.55
N HIS A 454 -28.74 11.20 33.92
CA HIS A 454 -30.05 11.18 34.59
C HIS A 454 -30.59 9.76 34.66
N THR A 455 -30.00 8.95 35.54
CA THR A 455 -30.33 7.52 35.66
C THR A 455 -30.10 6.98 37.07
N SER A 456 -30.58 5.77 37.35
CA SER A 456 -30.31 5.07 38.61
C SER A 456 -28.90 4.50 38.65
N ILE A 457 -28.27 4.50 39.83
CA ILE A 457 -26.95 3.90 40.05
C ILE A 457 -26.96 2.37 39.85
N GLU A 458 -28.12 1.74 39.99
CA GLU A 458 -28.29 0.28 39.87
C GLU A 458 -27.90 -0.24 38.48
N HIS A 459 -28.04 0.59 37.45
CA HIS A 459 -27.68 0.24 36.07
C HIS A 459 -26.18 0.07 35.83
N PHE A 460 -25.35 0.33 36.84
CA PHE A 460 -23.89 0.22 36.77
C PHE A 460 -23.31 -0.94 37.61
N PHE A 461 -24.14 -1.64 38.37
CA PHE A 461 -23.66 -2.67 39.32
C PHE A 461 -22.98 -3.87 38.66
N HIS A 462 -23.22 -4.11 37.37
CA HIS A 462 -22.57 -5.19 36.62
C HIS A 462 -21.17 -4.83 36.11
N PHE A 463 -20.76 -3.57 36.17
CA PHE A 463 -19.43 -3.15 35.71
C PHE A 463 -18.34 -3.48 36.75
N ASN A 464 -17.18 -3.88 36.25
CA ASN A 464 -15.98 -4.10 37.05
C ASN A 464 -15.33 -2.76 37.43
N GLU A 465 -15.39 -1.80 36.52
CA GLU A 465 -14.84 -0.46 36.68
C GLU A 465 -15.82 0.56 36.09
N PHE A 466 -16.19 1.59 36.85
CA PHE A 466 -16.96 2.69 36.27
C PHE A 466 -16.70 4.05 36.89
N HIS A 467 -16.62 5.07 36.04
CA HIS A 467 -16.47 6.48 36.45
C HIS A 467 -17.60 7.30 35.83
N ILE A 468 -18.45 7.90 36.65
CA ILE A 468 -19.67 8.57 36.18
C ILE A 468 -19.97 9.85 36.95
N ASN A 469 -20.78 10.71 36.34
CA ASN A 469 -21.31 11.92 36.96
C ASN A 469 -22.83 11.85 37.03
N ILE A 470 -23.43 11.91 38.23
CA ILE A 470 -24.89 11.85 38.44
C ILE A 470 -25.41 13.03 39.25
N VAL A 471 -26.72 13.28 39.15
CA VAL A 471 -27.35 14.47 39.77
C VAL A 471 -27.35 14.38 41.29
N SER A 472 -27.79 13.26 41.84
CA SER A 472 -27.94 13.06 43.28
C SER A 472 -27.86 11.58 43.61
N LEU A 473 -27.36 11.28 44.81
CA LEU A 473 -27.39 9.96 45.43
C LEU A 473 -28.04 10.08 46.79
N SER A 474 -28.98 9.19 47.10
CA SER A 474 -29.46 9.00 48.46
C SER A 474 -28.50 8.11 49.26
N THR A 475 -28.63 8.11 50.59
CA THR A 475 -27.87 7.19 51.44
C THR A 475 -28.19 5.73 51.11
N GLU A 476 -29.44 5.43 50.75
CA GLU A 476 -29.86 4.08 50.35
C GLU A 476 -29.17 3.62 49.06
N ASP A 477 -29.06 4.51 48.07
CA ASP A 477 -28.37 4.21 46.81
C ASP A 477 -26.89 3.86 47.05
N VAL A 478 -26.22 4.58 47.94
CA VAL A 478 -24.81 4.30 48.30
C VAL A 478 -24.68 2.97 49.04
N MET A 479 -25.63 2.64 49.92
CA MET A 479 -25.65 1.35 50.61
C MET A 479 -25.90 0.20 49.63
N ASN A 480 -26.82 0.35 48.69
CA ASN A 480 -27.10 -0.63 47.64
C ASN A 480 -25.90 -0.82 46.71
N LEU A 481 -25.25 0.28 46.31
CA LEU A 481 -24.00 0.25 45.55
C LEU A 481 -22.92 -0.54 46.29
N SER A 482 -22.68 -0.20 47.57
CA SER A 482 -21.67 -0.86 48.40
C SER A 482 -21.94 -2.36 48.55
N HIS A 483 -23.20 -2.74 48.77
CA HIS A 483 -23.62 -4.13 48.82
C HIS A 483 -23.39 -4.86 47.49
N ALA A 484 -23.76 -4.26 46.37
CA ALA A 484 -23.60 -4.86 45.05
C ALA A 484 -22.12 -5.08 44.71
N VAL A 485 -21.27 -4.06 44.90
CA VAL A 485 -19.85 -4.14 44.55
C VAL A 485 -19.04 -5.03 45.51
N SER A 486 -19.42 -5.11 46.80
CA SER A 486 -18.78 -6.02 47.76
C SER A 486 -19.00 -7.49 47.41
N ASN A 487 -20.14 -7.83 46.79
CA ASN A 487 -20.49 -9.19 46.37
C ASN A 487 -20.01 -9.54 44.95
N SER A 488 -19.49 -8.58 44.19
CA SER A 488 -19.01 -8.80 42.83
C SER A 488 -17.56 -9.29 42.85
N PRO A 489 -17.26 -10.50 42.32
CA PRO A 489 -15.90 -11.06 42.33
C PRO A 489 -14.94 -10.32 41.40
N ASP A 490 -15.48 -9.66 40.36
CA ASP A 490 -14.70 -9.03 39.29
C ASP A 490 -14.61 -7.50 39.44
N PHE A 491 -15.25 -6.93 40.46
CA PHE A 491 -15.19 -5.50 40.77
C PHE A 491 -13.73 -5.07 40.97
N LYS A 492 -13.45 -3.78 40.72
CA LYS A 492 -12.13 -3.18 40.92
C LYS A 492 -12.24 -1.81 41.59
N ILE A 493 -12.97 -0.91 40.94
CA ILE A 493 -13.07 0.49 41.34
C ILE A 493 -14.36 1.12 40.80
N CYS A 494 -14.97 2.01 41.58
CA CYS A 494 -15.91 2.98 41.02
C CYS A 494 -15.67 4.39 41.55
N GLN A 495 -15.89 5.37 40.68
CA GLN A 495 -15.87 6.80 41.00
C GLN A 495 -17.18 7.43 40.57
N VAL A 496 -17.91 7.98 41.53
CA VAL A 496 -19.23 8.58 41.29
C VAL A 496 -19.15 10.03 41.73
N ASN A 497 -19.06 10.95 40.77
CA ASN A 497 -19.20 12.37 41.07
C ASN A 497 -20.68 12.71 41.18
N VAL A 498 -21.04 13.41 42.25
CA VAL A 498 -22.42 13.74 42.59
C VAL A 498 -22.53 15.24 42.81
N LYS A 499 -23.55 15.89 42.24
CA LYS A 499 -23.76 17.32 42.52
C LYS A 499 -24.21 17.57 43.95
N ARG A 500 -24.98 16.64 44.55
CA ARG A 500 -25.51 16.75 45.92
C ARG A 500 -25.68 15.37 46.55
N TYR A 501 -25.07 15.16 47.71
CA TYR A 501 -25.38 14.06 48.63
C TYR A 501 -25.05 14.46 50.08
N ASP A 502 -25.62 13.77 51.05
CA ASP A 502 -25.33 13.99 52.46
C ASP A 502 -24.12 13.15 52.90
N GLN A 503 -22.94 13.77 52.89
CA GLN A 503 -21.69 13.09 53.23
C GLN A 503 -21.68 12.55 54.66
N GLU A 504 -22.23 13.29 55.63
CA GLU A 504 -22.21 12.88 57.03
C GLU A 504 -23.18 11.72 57.27
N ALA A 505 -24.37 11.76 56.67
CA ALA A 505 -25.31 10.64 56.72
C ALA A 505 -24.74 9.38 56.07
N VAL A 506 -24.03 9.49 54.94
CA VAL A 506 -23.38 8.34 54.28
C VAL A 506 -22.24 7.76 55.12
N MET A 507 -21.36 8.60 55.70
CA MET A 507 -20.29 8.15 56.59
C MET A 507 -20.85 7.38 57.80
N ASN A 508 -21.91 7.91 58.41
CA ASN A 508 -22.57 7.27 59.55
C ASN A 508 -23.27 5.96 59.17
N ALA A 509 -23.91 5.89 57.99
CA ALA A 509 -24.58 4.69 57.51
C ALA A 509 -23.59 3.56 57.18
N LEU A 510 -22.44 3.88 56.58
CA LEU A 510 -21.38 2.93 56.24
C LEU A 510 -20.51 2.51 57.44
N ARG A 511 -20.63 3.21 58.58
CA ARG A 511 -19.78 3.01 59.78
C ARG A 511 -18.29 3.06 59.44
N LEU A 512 -17.87 4.14 58.78
CA LEU A 512 -16.49 4.31 58.37
C LEU A 512 -15.59 4.63 59.57
N ASP A 513 -14.42 4.00 59.61
CA ASP A 513 -13.37 4.31 60.58
C ASP A 513 -12.46 5.47 60.12
N GLN A 514 -11.42 5.77 60.90
CA GLN A 514 -10.45 6.82 60.59
C GLN A 514 -9.59 6.56 59.33
N TYR A 515 -9.64 5.33 58.78
CA TYR A 515 -8.93 4.90 57.58
C TYR A 515 -9.88 4.73 56.39
N ASN A 516 -11.13 5.19 56.51
CA ASN A 516 -12.22 5.05 55.55
C ASN A 516 -12.55 3.59 55.18
N CYS A 517 -12.29 2.65 56.09
CA CYS A 517 -12.74 1.27 55.97
C CYS A 517 -14.13 1.13 56.59
N SER A 518 -15.04 0.41 55.93
CA SER A 518 -16.39 0.16 56.45
C SER A 518 -16.40 -1.08 57.33
N GLU A 519 -17.00 -1.00 58.52
CA GLU A 519 -17.28 -2.20 59.34
C GLU A 519 -18.23 -3.18 58.64
N LEU A 520 -19.11 -2.70 57.76
CA LEU A 520 -20.10 -3.50 57.07
C LEU A 520 -19.52 -4.19 55.81
N TYR A 521 -18.56 -3.54 55.17
CA TYR A 521 -17.93 -4.01 53.92
C TYR A 521 -16.40 -3.96 54.07
N PRO A 522 -15.80 -4.92 54.79
CA PRO A 522 -14.37 -4.88 55.14
C PRO A 522 -13.43 -5.01 53.93
N ASN A 523 -13.93 -5.54 52.81
CA ASN A 523 -13.20 -5.65 51.55
C ASN A 523 -13.18 -4.35 50.73
N LEU A 524 -13.82 -3.27 51.19
CA LEU A 524 -13.92 -2.01 50.47
C LEU A 524 -13.26 -0.86 51.24
N VAL A 525 -12.60 0.03 50.49
CA VAL A 525 -12.09 1.31 50.97
C VAL A 525 -12.86 2.43 50.29
N PHE A 526 -13.30 3.41 51.08
CA PHE A 526 -14.09 4.54 50.61
C PHE A 526 -13.26 5.82 50.60
N TYR A 527 -13.43 6.68 49.62
CA TYR A 527 -12.95 8.07 49.67
C TYR A 527 -14.10 8.99 49.36
N LEU A 528 -14.57 9.69 50.40
CA LEU A 528 -15.71 10.59 50.33
C LEU A 528 -15.22 12.03 50.33
N SER A 529 -15.64 12.77 49.30
CA SER A 529 -15.47 14.22 49.20
C SER A 529 -16.83 14.87 48.94
N PRO A 530 -17.00 16.20 49.13
CA PRO A 530 -18.31 16.84 49.03
C PRO A 530 -19.08 16.58 47.73
N ASN A 531 -18.37 16.28 46.63
CA ASN A 531 -18.96 16.07 45.31
C ASN A 531 -18.54 14.75 44.66
N CYS A 532 -17.89 13.83 45.39
CA CYS A 532 -17.42 12.57 44.81
C CYS A 532 -17.34 11.45 45.85
N ILE A 533 -17.75 10.26 45.44
CA ILE A 533 -17.64 9.01 46.17
C ILE A 533 -16.77 8.08 45.34
N GLU A 534 -15.63 7.66 45.90
CA GLU A 534 -14.79 6.62 45.31
C GLU A 534 -14.79 5.38 46.18
N ILE A 535 -14.91 4.21 45.55
CA ILE A 535 -14.89 2.91 46.22
C ILE A 535 -13.85 2.04 45.52
N TYR A 536 -12.94 1.48 46.29
CA TYR A 536 -11.89 0.58 45.83
C TYR A 536 -12.00 -0.75 46.55
N LEU A 537 -11.58 -1.83 45.90
CA LEU A 537 -11.28 -3.06 46.62
C LEU A 537 -10.03 -2.89 47.48
N ASN A 538 -10.15 -3.25 48.74
CA ASN A 538 -9.06 -3.27 49.68
C ASN A 538 -8.12 -4.43 49.35
N VAL A 539 -7.05 -4.16 48.60
CA VAL A 539 -6.02 -5.17 48.28
C VAL A 539 -5.06 -5.31 49.46
N THR A 540 -5.59 -5.62 50.65
CA THR A 540 -4.81 -6.02 51.82
C THR A 540 -5.17 -7.44 52.22
N ASP A 541 -4.92 -8.39 51.32
CA ASP A 541 -4.62 -9.79 51.62
C ASP A 541 -4.01 -10.46 50.38
N VAL A 542 -2.68 -10.44 50.32
CA VAL A 542 -1.84 -11.45 49.62
C VAL A 542 -0.91 -12.04 50.67
#